data_AF-A0A382F3B9-F1
#
_entry.id   AF-A0A382F3B9-F1
#
_cell.length_a   1.000
_cell.length_b   1.000
_cell.length_c   1.000
_cell.angle_alpha   90.00
_cell.angle_beta   90.00
_cell.angle_gamma   90.00
#
_symmetry.space_group_name_H-M   'P 1'
#
loop_
_entity.id
_entity.type
_entity.pdbx_description
1 polymer ?
#
loop_
_entity_poly.entity_id
_entity_poly.type
_entity_poly.pdbx_seq_one_letter_code
_entity_poly.pdbx_strand_id
1 'polypeptide(L)'
;MATSDIRLIAHLMKRAGFGADKAELERRTKVGYEETVAELVDPNHFNIPSFDPDTLYRHHPAMENPGGNPLNGQAEWMYRLINTPRPLEEKMALFWHHVFATGNAKVDHCAVVMKQVDLFRTHGLGSYKDLL
;
A
#
# COMPACT_ATOMS: atom_id res chain seq x y z
N MET A 1 8.75 2.55 -30.41
CA MET A 1 7.71 3.18 -29.58
C MET A 1 7.34 2.28 -28.40
N ALA A 2 6.80 1.07 -28.60
CA ALA A 2 6.41 0.16 -27.52
C ALA A 2 7.46 -0.09 -26.40
N THR A 3 8.76 -0.21 -26.71
CA THR A 3 9.81 -0.42 -25.70
C THR A 3 10.09 0.81 -24.83
N SER A 4 9.75 2.02 -25.31
CA SER A 4 9.85 3.25 -24.52
C SER A 4 8.71 3.33 -23.51
N ASP A 5 7.50 2.97 -23.95
CA ASP A 5 6.29 3.05 -23.12
C ASP A 5 6.35 2.07 -21.95
N ILE A 6 6.83 0.84 -22.18
CA ILE A 6 7.01 -0.14 -21.10
C ILE A 6 8.06 0.31 -20.07
N ARG A 7 9.12 1.02 -20.51
CA ARG A 7 10.14 1.57 -19.59
C ARG A 7 9.56 2.71 -18.74
N LEU A 8 8.71 3.54 -19.33
CA LEU A 8 8.02 4.61 -18.62
C LEU A 8 7.05 4.06 -17.57
N ILE A 9 6.19 3.11 -17.94
CA ILE A 9 5.28 2.44 -17.01
C ILE A 9 6.06 1.70 -15.91
N ALA A 10 7.15 1.02 -16.25
CA ALA A 10 8.00 0.37 -15.25
C ALA A 10 8.61 1.38 -14.27
N HIS A 11 8.99 2.57 -14.74
CA HIS A 11 9.45 3.64 -13.87
C HIS A 11 8.33 4.10 -12.93
N LEU A 12 7.13 4.35 -13.46
CA LEU A 12 5.95 4.72 -12.68
C LEU A 12 5.67 3.71 -11.57
N MET A 13 5.56 2.41 -11.90
CA MET A 13 5.23 1.37 -10.92
C MET A 13 6.29 1.19 -9.82
N LYS A 14 7.57 1.49 -10.11
CA LYS A 14 8.63 1.52 -9.07
C LYS A 14 8.50 2.71 -8.12
N ARG A 15 7.91 3.82 -8.56
CA ARG A 15 7.75 5.04 -7.77
C ARG A 15 6.41 5.06 -7.01
N ALA A 16 5.33 4.71 -7.69
CA ALA A 16 3.97 4.63 -7.15
C ALA A 16 3.68 3.33 -6.39
N GLY A 17 4.59 2.36 -6.40
CA GLY A 17 4.44 1.09 -5.71
C GLY A 17 5.78 0.47 -5.35
N PHE A 18 5.87 -0.86 -5.46
CA PHE A 18 7.09 -1.64 -5.23
C PHE A 18 7.65 -2.27 -6.52
N GLY A 19 7.18 -1.80 -7.68
CA GLY A 19 7.40 -2.42 -8.97
C GLY A 19 6.17 -3.16 -9.46
N ALA A 20 6.32 -3.82 -10.61
CA ALA A 20 5.28 -4.63 -11.24
C ALA A 20 5.96 -5.73 -12.06
N ASP A 21 5.30 -6.88 -12.19
CA ASP A 21 5.81 -7.95 -13.05
C ASP A 21 5.65 -7.61 -14.54
N LYS A 22 6.30 -8.39 -15.41
CA LYS A 22 6.27 -8.14 -16.85
C LYS A 22 4.85 -8.16 -17.43
N ALA A 23 3.98 -9.05 -16.94
CA ALA A 23 2.62 -9.18 -17.46
C ALA A 23 1.78 -7.95 -17.09
N GLU A 24 1.91 -7.44 -15.87
CA GLU A 24 1.26 -6.20 -15.45
C GLU A 24 1.79 -4.99 -16.22
N LEU A 25 3.11 -4.89 -16.44
CA LEU A 25 3.71 -3.81 -17.24
C LEU A 25 3.17 -3.82 -18.68
N GLU A 26 3.03 -4.99 -19.30
CA GLU A 26 2.45 -5.12 -20.64
C GLU A 26 0.96 -4.76 -20.66
N ARG A 27 0.18 -5.13 -19.64
CA ARG A 27 -1.23 -4.70 -19.50
C ARG A 27 -1.34 -3.18 -19.38
N ARG A 28 -0.61 -2.58 -18.44
CA ARG A 28 -0.63 -1.13 -18.18
C ARG A 28 -0.10 -0.32 -19.37
N THR A 29 0.86 -0.86 -20.13
CA THR A 29 1.32 -0.22 -21.38
C THR A 29 0.22 -0.14 -22.43
N LYS A 30 -0.69 -1.13 -22.49
CA LYS A 30 -1.85 -1.10 -23.40
C LYS A 30 -2.94 -0.14 -22.93
N VAL A 31 -3.12 -0.02 -21.62
CA VAL A 31 -4.04 0.94 -20.98
C VAL A 31 -3.56 2.39 -21.19
N GLY A 32 -2.25 2.61 -21.10
CA GLY A 32 -1.63 3.92 -21.27
C GLY A 32 -1.25 4.56 -19.93
N TYR A 33 -0.37 5.56 -20.00
CA TYR A 33 0.21 6.19 -18.81
C TYR A 33 -0.81 6.96 -17.99
N GLU A 34 -1.58 7.86 -18.61
CA GLU A 34 -2.54 8.73 -17.90
C GLU A 34 -3.62 7.92 -17.19
N GLU A 35 -4.17 6.92 -17.87
CA GLU A 35 -5.17 6.03 -17.29
C GLU A 35 -4.59 5.19 -16.14
N THR A 36 -3.35 4.69 -16.29
CA THR A 36 -2.63 4.02 -15.19
C THR A 36 -2.45 4.94 -13.98
N VAL A 37 -2.15 6.23 -14.19
CA VAL A 37 -2.04 7.21 -13.10
C VAL A 37 -3.40 7.44 -12.44
N ALA A 38 -4.46 7.58 -13.23
CA ALA A 38 -5.82 7.75 -12.73
C ALA A 38 -6.25 6.56 -11.86
N GLU A 39 -6.01 5.33 -12.31
CA GLU A 39 -6.24 4.10 -11.53
C GLU A 39 -5.50 4.09 -10.19
N LEU A 40 -4.24 4.54 -10.17
CA LEU A 40 -3.42 4.54 -8.96
C LEU A 40 -3.89 5.58 -7.94
N VAL A 41 -4.32 6.75 -8.40
CA VAL A 41 -4.72 7.89 -7.55
C VAL A 41 -6.15 7.75 -7.03
N ASP A 42 -7.06 7.19 -7.82
CA ASP A 42 -8.46 6.98 -7.41
C ASP A 42 -8.92 5.52 -7.65
N PRO A 43 -8.38 4.54 -6.90
CA PRO A 43 -8.72 3.13 -7.11
C PRO A 43 -10.20 2.82 -6.87
N ASN A 44 -10.92 3.66 -6.11
CA ASN A 44 -12.35 3.50 -5.86
C ASN A 44 -13.17 3.81 -7.13
N HIS A 45 -12.85 4.88 -7.86
CA HIS A 45 -13.49 5.20 -9.14
C HIS A 45 -13.34 4.06 -10.16
N PHE A 46 -12.19 3.40 -10.17
CA PHE A 46 -11.87 2.28 -11.04
C PHE A 46 -12.34 0.91 -10.52
N ASN A 47 -13.07 0.86 -9.40
CA ASN A 47 -13.55 -0.37 -8.76
C ASN A 47 -12.44 -1.41 -8.47
N ILE A 48 -11.21 -0.95 -8.21
CA ILE A 48 -10.11 -1.82 -7.80
C ILE A 48 -10.42 -2.27 -6.37
N PRO A 49 -10.52 -3.58 -6.06
CA PRO A 49 -10.86 -4.04 -4.73
C PRO A 49 -9.82 -3.55 -3.70
N SER A 50 -10.21 -3.37 -2.44
CA SER A 50 -9.24 -3.20 -1.36
C SER A 50 -8.56 -4.54 -1.05
N PHE A 51 -7.46 -4.49 -0.33
CA PHE A 51 -6.90 -5.70 0.30
C PHE A 51 -7.95 -6.35 1.20
N ASP A 52 -8.04 -7.68 1.16
CA ASP A 52 -8.93 -8.49 1.99
C ASP A 52 -8.18 -9.03 3.23
N PRO A 53 -8.35 -8.41 4.41
CA PRO A 53 -7.70 -8.86 5.62
C PRO A 53 -8.31 -10.16 6.18
N ASP A 54 -9.57 -10.47 5.87
CA ASP A 54 -10.26 -11.62 6.46
C ASP A 54 -9.65 -12.94 5.97
N THR A 55 -9.24 -12.99 4.72
CA THR A 55 -8.50 -14.14 4.17
C THR A 55 -7.17 -14.33 4.91
N LEU A 56 -6.43 -13.24 5.17
CA LEU A 56 -5.18 -13.30 5.94
C LEU A 56 -5.43 -13.79 7.36
N TYR A 57 -6.39 -13.20 8.06
CA TYR A 57 -6.68 -13.51 9.47
C TYR A 57 -7.25 -14.91 9.66
N ARG A 58 -8.01 -15.43 8.70
CA ARG A 58 -8.47 -16.82 8.72
C ARG A 58 -7.31 -17.82 8.79
N HIS A 59 -6.23 -17.56 8.06
CA HIS A 59 -5.06 -18.44 8.02
C HIS A 59 -4.03 -18.08 9.10
N HIS A 60 -4.00 -16.82 9.53
CA HIS A 60 -3.03 -16.26 10.48
C HIS A 60 -3.73 -15.36 11.51
N PRO A 61 -4.54 -15.91 12.42
CA PRO A 61 -5.38 -15.12 13.34
C PRO A 61 -4.56 -14.24 14.29
N ALA A 62 -3.32 -14.62 14.57
CA ALA A 62 -2.41 -13.83 15.40
C ALA A 62 -2.04 -12.47 14.78
N MET A 63 -2.29 -12.27 13.48
CA MET A 63 -2.04 -11.01 12.75
C MET A 63 -3.18 -9.99 12.89
N GLU A 64 -4.41 -10.42 13.18
CA GLU A 64 -5.57 -9.54 13.37
C GLU A 64 -5.38 -8.63 14.59
N ASN A 65 -4.92 -9.23 15.69
CA ASN A 65 -4.55 -8.50 16.89
C ASN A 65 -3.12 -8.89 17.30
N PRO A 66 -2.11 -8.06 16.93
CA PRO A 66 -0.73 -8.37 17.23
C PRO A 66 -0.41 -8.40 18.74
N GLY A 67 -1.31 -7.90 19.59
CA GLY A 67 -1.14 -7.89 21.04
C GLY A 67 0.20 -7.28 21.45
N GLY A 68 0.92 -7.96 22.34
CA GLY A 68 2.29 -7.59 22.73
C GLY A 68 3.38 -8.08 21.79
N ASN A 69 3.06 -8.79 20.70
CA ASN A 69 4.03 -9.29 19.74
C ASN A 69 4.09 -8.40 18.48
N PRO A 70 5.07 -7.49 18.36
CA PRO A 70 5.17 -6.61 17.21
C PRO A 70 5.43 -7.33 15.88
N LEU A 71 5.96 -8.55 15.91
CA LEU A 71 6.23 -9.31 14.69
C LEU A 71 4.94 -9.63 13.93
N ASN A 72 3.83 -9.83 14.64
CA ASN A 72 2.56 -10.14 13.99
C ASN A 72 2.02 -8.94 13.19
N GLY A 73 2.11 -7.73 13.74
CA GLY A 73 1.65 -6.52 13.05
C GLY A 73 2.58 -6.13 11.90
N GLN A 74 3.89 -6.33 12.08
CA GLN A 74 4.86 -6.17 10.99
C GLN A 74 4.61 -7.17 9.86
N ALA A 75 4.28 -8.42 10.19
CA ALA A 75 3.96 -9.45 9.20
C ALA A 75 2.64 -9.16 8.46
N GLU A 76 1.62 -8.68 9.17
CA GLU A 76 0.37 -8.21 8.57
C GLU A 76 0.64 -7.12 7.53
N TRP A 77 1.36 -6.07 7.93
CA TRP A 77 1.61 -4.95 7.04
C TRP A 77 2.48 -5.38 5.85
N MET A 78 3.53 -6.16 6.10
CA MET A 78 4.38 -6.71 5.03
C MET A 78 3.57 -7.54 4.02
N TYR A 79 2.65 -8.38 4.51
CA TYR A 79 1.78 -9.15 3.64
C TYR A 79 0.90 -8.24 2.79
N ARG A 80 0.36 -7.16 3.37
CA ARG A 80 -0.43 -6.16 2.65
C ARG A 80 0.39 -5.40 1.61
N LEU A 81 1.62 -4.98 1.94
CA LEU A 81 2.55 -4.31 1.02
C LEU A 81 2.82 -5.15 -0.25
N ILE A 82 2.85 -6.48 -0.11
CA ILE A 82 3.13 -7.41 -1.20
C ILE A 82 1.86 -7.73 -2.02
N ASN A 83 0.73 -7.95 -1.35
CA ASN A 83 -0.46 -8.54 -1.97
C ASN A 83 -1.57 -7.52 -2.29
N THR A 84 -1.41 -6.26 -1.93
CA THR A 84 -2.42 -5.24 -2.23
C THR A 84 -2.57 -5.04 -3.75
N PRO A 85 -3.81 -4.97 -4.26
CA PRO A 85 -4.07 -4.49 -5.63
C PRO A 85 -3.94 -2.96 -5.74
N ARG A 86 -3.79 -2.23 -4.62
CA ARG A 86 -3.70 -0.76 -4.54
C ARG A 86 -2.32 -0.34 -4.02
N PRO A 87 -1.25 -0.45 -4.83
CA PRO A 87 0.12 -0.27 -4.35
C PRO A 87 0.43 1.16 -3.91
N LEU A 88 -0.24 2.17 -4.47
CA LEU A 88 0.00 3.56 -4.10
C LEU A 88 -0.48 3.88 -2.68
N GLU A 89 -1.62 3.33 -2.25
CA GLU A 89 -2.13 3.50 -0.88
C GLU A 89 -1.09 3.03 0.16
N GLU A 90 -0.49 1.86 -0.06
CA GLU A 90 0.57 1.32 0.80
C GLU A 90 1.88 2.08 0.70
N LYS A 91 2.26 2.50 -0.50
CA LYS A 91 3.46 3.30 -0.71
C LYS A 91 3.40 4.62 0.06
N MET A 92 2.22 5.25 0.05
CA MET A 92 1.97 6.48 0.79
C MET A 92 1.90 6.23 2.30
N ALA A 93 1.27 5.14 2.74
CA ALA A 93 1.29 4.77 4.15
C ALA A 93 2.72 4.59 4.69
N LEU A 94 3.58 3.91 3.93
CA LEU A 94 5.00 3.75 4.26
C LEU A 94 5.75 5.09 4.25
N PHE A 95 5.51 5.94 3.26
CA PHE A 95 6.09 7.29 3.19
C PHE A 95 5.73 8.12 4.44
N TRP A 96 4.45 8.17 4.81
CA TRP A 96 3.99 8.94 5.97
C TRP A 96 4.48 8.34 7.29
N HIS A 97 4.59 7.01 7.39
CA HIS A 97 5.19 6.36 8.55
C HIS A 97 6.66 6.78 8.78
N HIS A 98 7.41 7.09 7.72
CA HIS A 98 8.75 7.67 7.83
C HIS A 98 8.76 9.13 8.29
N VAL A 99 7.74 9.91 7.95
CA VAL A 99 7.61 11.33 8.36
C VAL A 99 7.12 11.43 9.80
N PHE A 100 6.05 10.71 10.13
CA PHE A 100 5.49 10.57 11.46
C PHE A 100 6.13 9.36 12.16
N ALA A 101 7.43 9.45 12.42
CA ALA A 101 8.26 8.36 12.89
C ALA A 101 7.89 7.89 14.31
N THR A 102 6.86 7.05 14.43
CA THR A 102 6.48 6.36 15.66
C THR A 102 6.92 4.90 15.62
N GLY A 103 7.68 4.47 16.62
CA GLY A 103 8.18 3.09 16.70
C GLY A 103 7.49 2.29 17.80
N ASN A 104 7.16 1.02 17.50
CA ASN A 104 6.55 0.13 18.50
C ASN A 104 7.41 -0.03 19.76
N ALA A 105 8.74 0.00 19.64
CA ALA A 105 9.65 -0.08 20.80
C ALA A 105 9.46 1.03 21.84
N LYS A 106 8.78 2.14 21.48
CA LYS A 106 8.46 3.24 22.40
C LYS A 106 6.98 3.29 22.76
N VAL A 107 6.10 2.98 21.81
CA VAL A 107 4.64 2.96 22.03
C VAL A 107 4.22 1.75 22.87
N ASP A 108 4.94 0.62 22.74
CA ASP A 108 4.66 -0.68 23.35
C ASP A 108 3.21 -1.16 23.14
N HIS A 109 2.65 -0.82 21.98
CA HIS A 109 1.28 -1.15 21.64
C HIS A 109 1.09 -1.24 20.12
N CYS A 110 1.34 -2.43 19.57
CA CYS A 110 1.41 -2.63 18.13
C CYS A 110 0.08 -2.32 17.42
N ALA A 111 -1.06 -2.65 18.05
CA ALA A 111 -2.37 -2.35 17.50
C ALA A 111 -2.61 -0.83 17.27
N VAL A 112 -2.04 0.04 18.11
CA VAL A 112 -2.16 1.50 17.93
C VAL A 112 -1.26 1.98 16.79
N VAL A 113 -0.07 1.41 16.64
CA VAL A 113 0.81 1.70 15.49
C VAL A 113 0.14 1.26 14.18
N MET A 114 -0.52 0.10 14.15
CA MET A 114 -1.26 -0.37 12.97
C MET A 114 -2.41 0.56 12.60
N LYS A 115 -3.18 1.05 13.59
CA LYS A 115 -4.23 2.07 13.35
C LYS A 115 -3.68 3.36 12.74
N GLN A 116 -2.45 3.75 13.09
CA GLN A 116 -1.81 4.92 12.50
C GLN A 116 -1.44 4.65 11.02
N VAL A 117 -0.95 3.45 10.70
CA VAL A 117 -0.72 3.02 9.31
C VAL A 117 -2.05 3.06 8.53
N ASP A 118 -3.16 2.62 9.14
CA ASP A 118 -4.49 2.71 8.53
C ASP A 118 -4.91 4.15 8.25
N LEU A 119 -4.69 5.08 9.19
CA LEU A 119 -4.93 6.51 8.99
C LEU A 119 -4.16 7.03 7.77
N PHE A 120 -2.85 6.72 7.69
CA PHE A 120 -2.01 7.14 6.56
C PHE A 120 -2.44 6.53 5.24
N ARG A 121 -2.97 5.31 5.25
CA ARG A 121 -3.49 4.67 4.05
C ARG A 121 -4.75 5.35 3.55
N THR A 122 -5.69 5.64 4.44
CA THR A 122 -6.98 6.24 4.08
C THR A 122 -6.83 7.70 3.66
N HIS A 123 -5.97 8.46 4.33
CA HIS A 123 -5.86 9.91 4.13
C HIS A 123 -4.57 10.36 3.45
N GLY A 124 -3.62 9.44 3.19
CA GLY A 124 -2.26 9.80 2.75
C GLY A 124 -2.16 10.40 1.34
N LEU A 125 -3.20 10.27 0.52
CA LEU A 125 -3.32 10.95 -0.79
C LEU A 125 -4.09 12.27 -0.72
N GLY A 126 -4.67 12.59 0.45
CA GLY A 126 -5.51 13.76 0.68
C GLY A 126 -4.77 14.93 1.34
N SER A 127 -5.50 15.66 2.18
CA SER A 127 -4.95 16.82 2.89
C SER A 127 -4.07 16.40 4.05
N TYR A 128 -2.91 17.05 4.22
CA TYR A 128 -2.05 16.87 5.39
C TYR A 128 -2.79 17.11 6.72
N LYS A 129 -3.81 17.98 6.72
CA LYS A 129 -4.64 18.26 7.90
C LYS A 129 -5.35 17.00 8.43
N ASP A 130 -5.70 16.07 7.55
CA ASP A 130 -6.41 14.84 7.93
C ASP A 130 -5.46 13.78 8.51
N LEU A 131 -4.15 14.07 8.56
CA LEU A 131 -3.11 13.21 9.15
C LEU A 131 -2.70 13.65 10.57
N LEU A 132 -3.27 14.74 11.09
CA LEU A 132 -2.97 15.32 12.41
C LEU A 132 -4.01 14.91 13.46
#